data_AF-A0A9P8I6P9-F1
#
_entry.id   AF-A0A9P8I6P9-F1
#
_cell.length_a   1.000
_cell.length_b   1.000
_cell.length_c   1.000
_cell.angle_alpha   90.00
_cell.angle_beta   90.00
_cell.angle_gamma   90.00
#
_symmetry.space_group_name_H-M   'P 1'
#
loop_
_entity.id
_entity.type
_entity.pdbx_description
1 polymer ?
#
loop_
_entity_poly.entity_id
_entity_poly.type
_entity_poly.pdbx_seq_one_letter_code
_entity_poly.pdbx_strand_id
1 'polypeptide(L)' 'MAANDIEITSINEVEQLVKRLYLPGTPWEIAGIQETLQRLQRSPDGWQLADTLLSRDDDKVRFFGALTFTVKLNSDW' A
#
# COMPACT_ATOMS: atom_id res chain seq x y z
N MET A 1 20.98 6.37 17.58
CA MET A 1 20.84 5.52 16.38
C MET A 1 19.94 4.35 16.74
N ALA A 2 18.66 4.45 16.39
CA ALA A 2 17.71 3.35 16.18
C ALA A 2 16.59 3.94 15.32
N ALA A 3 16.13 3.15 14.36
CA ALA A 3 15.54 3.59 13.11
C ALA A 3 14.17 4.26 13.26
N ASN A 4 13.95 5.22 12.36
CA ASN A 4 12.70 5.90 12.03
C ASN A 4 11.50 4.94 12.13
N ASP A 5 10.75 5.02 13.23
CA ASP A 5 9.45 4.37 13.37
C ASP A 5 8.56 4.92 12.25
N ILE A 6 8.13 4.03 11.36
CA ILE A 6 7.20 4.37 10.28
C ILE A 6 5.91 4.81 10.96
N GLU A 7 5.67 6.13 10.97
CA GLU A 7 4.45 6.74 11.47
C GLU A 7 3.23 6.02 10.90
N ILE A 8 2.23 5.81 11.76
CA ILE A 8 0.94 5.18 11.44
C ILE A 8 0.38 5.83 10.18
N THR A 9 0.61 5.22 9.02
CA THR A 9 0.07 5.69 7.74
C THR A 9 -1.44 5.48 7.81
N SER A 10 -2.19 6.57 7.87
CA SER A 10 -3.66 6.46 7.94
C SER A 10 -4.18 5.77 6.67
N ILE A 11 -5.31 5.07 6.76
CA ILE A 11 -5.89 4.41 5.57
C ILE A 11 -6.11 5.40 4.41
N ASN A 12 -6.49 6.65 4.73
CA ASN A 12 -6.69 7.70 3.74
C ASN A 12 -5.38 8.09 3.04
N GLU A 13 -4.26 8.07 3.75
CA GLU A 13 -2.95 8.33 3.16
C GLU A 13 -2.52 7.19 2.23
N VAL A 14 -2.77 5.93 2.62
CA VAL A 14 -2.53 4.79 1.72
C VAL A 14 -3.35 4.93 0.44
N GLU A 15 -4.62 5.32 0.54
CA GLU A 15 -5.45 5.57 -0.65
C GLU A 15 -4.88 6.68 -1.55
N GLN A 16 -4.38 7.77 -0.97
CA GLN A 16 -3.77 8.85 -1.72
C GLN A 16 -2.51 8.37 -2.44
N LEU A 17 -1.66 7.58 -1.78
CA LEU A 17 -0.47 6.98 -2.37
C LEU A 17 -0.83 6.05 -3.53
N VAL A 18 -1.85 5.19 -3.37
CA VAL A 18 -2.34 4.33 -4.44
C VAL A 18 -2.82 5.16 -5.63
N LYS A 19 -3.66 6.18 -5.40
CA LYS A 19 -4.19 7.05 -6.46
C LYS A 19 -3.07 7.80 -7.18
N ARG A 20 -2.02 8.21 -6.44
CA ARG A 20 -0.87 8.93 -6.97
C ARG A 20 -0.07 8.13 -8.01
N LEU A 21 -0.05 6.80 -7.93
CA LEU A 21 0.58 5.92 -8.92
C LEU A 21 -0.08 5.98 -10.31
N TYR A 22 -1.32 6.48 -10.41
CA TYR A 22 -2.04 6.61 -11.66
C TYR A 22 -1.96 8.01 -12.28
N LEU A 23 -1.14 8.89 -11.69
CA LEU A 23 -0.90 10.24 -12.18
C LEU A 23 0.55 10.38 -12.66
N PRO A 24 0.85 11.29 -13.60
CA PRO A 24 2.23 11.55 -14.01
C PRO A 24 3.13 11.91 -12.82
N GLY A 25 4.39 11.47 -12.84
CA GLY A 25 5.36 11.75 -11.79
C GLY A 25 6.78 11.47 -12.28
N THR A 26 7.76 11.99 -11.57
CA THR A 26 9.15 11.66 -11.84
C THR A 26 9.42 10.20 -11.45
N PRO A 27 10.41 9.52 -12.07
CA PRO A 27 10.75 8.14 -11.71
C PRO A 27 11.06 7.96 -10.22
N TRP A 28 11.71 8.95 -9.60
CA TRP A 28 12.07 8.92 -8.19
C TRP A 28 10.84 8.97 -7.27
N GLU A 29 9.87 9.85 -7.56
CA GLU A 29 8.62 9.93 -6.80
C GLU A 29 7.81 8.63 -6.90
N ILE A 30 7.67 8.09 -8.11
CA ILE A 30 6.92 6.85 -8.35
C ILE A 30 7.58 5.69 -7.61
N ALA A 31 8.90 5.58 -7.68
CA ALA A 31 9.66 4.54 -6.98
C ALA A 31 9.47 4.61 -5.46
N GLY A 32 9.53 5.81 -4.85
CA GLY A 32 9.34 5.97 -3.41
C GLY A 32 7.92 5.59 -2.94
N ILE A 33 6.90 5.90 -3.74
CA ILE A 33 5.51 5.49 -3.46
C ILE A 33 5.39 3.96 -3.56
N GLN A 34 5.93 3.36 -4.63
CA GLN A 34 5.90 1.91 -4.80
C GLN A 34 6.62 1.18 -3.67
N GLU A 35 7.77 1.67 -3.24
CA GLU A 35 8.52 1.10 -2.12
C GLU A 35 7.71 1.15 -0.83
N THR A 36 7.09 2.30 -0.55
CA THR A 36 6.25 2.49 0.64
C THR A 36 5.05 1.54 0.64
N LEU A 37 4.31 1.50 -0.47
CA LEU A 37 3.17 0.60 -0.63
C LEU A 37 3.60 -0.87 -0.54
N GLN A 38 4.74 -1.24 -1.10
CA GLN A 38 5.23 -2.62 -1.04
C GLN A 38 5.62 -3.03 0.39
N ARG A 39 6.21 -2.12 1.18
CA ARG A 39 6.46 -2.38 2.62
C ARG A 39 5.16 -2.61 3.37
N LEU A 40 4.13 -1.81 3.09
CA LEU A 40 2.80 -1.99 3.68
C LEU A 40 2.16 -3.33 3.28
N GLN A 41 2.30 -3.75 2.03
CA GLN A 41 1.77 -5.05 1.56
C GLN A 41 2.39 -6.25 2.27
N ARG A 42 3.65 -6.14 2.73
CA ARG A 42 4.36 -7.21 3.44
C ARG A 42 4.32 -7.04 4.95
N SER A 43 3.70 -5.99 5.47
CA SER A 43 3.64 -5.75 6.91
C SER A 43 2.75 -6.82 7.59
N PRO A 44 2.86 -6.96 8.92
CA PRO A 44 1.94 -7.80 9.69
C PRO A 44 0.47 -7.41 9.47
N ASP A 45 0.19 -6.12 9.35
CA ASP A 45 -1.16 -5.57 9.16
C ASP A 45 -1.67 -5.67 7.71
N GLY A 46 -0.87 -6.23 6.79
CA GLY A 46 -1.21 -6.29 5.37
C GLY A 46 -2.52 -7.01 5.05
N TRP A 47 -2.94 -7.99 5.88
CA TRP A 47 -4.24 -8.66 5.74
C TRP A 47 -5.40 -7.70 6.03
N GLN A 48 -5.34 -6.95 7.14
CA GLN A 48 -6.36 -5.96 7.51
C GLN A 48 -6.36 -4.77 6.52
N LEU A 49 -5.19 -4.36 6.07
CA LEU A 49 -5.04 -3.34 5.05
C LEU A 49 -5.74 -3.75 3.74
N ALA A 50 -5.49 -4.98 3.26
CA ALA A 50 -6.11 -5.50 2.05
C ALA A 50 -7.64 -5.49 2.12
N ASP A 51 -8.21 -5.99 3.22
CA ASP A 51 -9.66 -6.01 3.47
C ASP A 51 -10.26 -4.60 3.48
N THR A 52 -9.61 -3.69 4.21
CA THR A 52 -10.04 -2.30 4.31
C THR A 52 -10.03 -1.57 2.97
N LEU A 53 -9.06 -1.86 2.10
CA LEU A 53 -8.95 -1.26 0.77
C LEU A 53 -9.91 -1.89 -0.24
N LEU A 54 -10.21 -3.19 -0.11
CA LEU A 54 -11.14 -3.89 -1.00
C LEU A 54 -12.59 -3.42 -0.83
N SER A 55 -12.92 -2.89 0.36
CA SER A 55 -14.24 -2.31 0.66
C SER A 55 -14.42 -0.85 0.19
N ARG A 56 -13.41 -0.23 -0.43
CA ARG A 56 -13.49 1.16 -0.92
C ARG A 56 -14.18 1.25 -2.27
N ASP A 57 -14.79 2.39 -2.56
CA ASP A 57 -15.52 2.60 -3.82
C ASP A 57 -14.60 2.83 -5.04
N ASP A 58 -13.35 3.25 -4.82
CA ASP A 58 -12.42 3.55 -5.90
C ASP A 58 -11.76 2.27 -6.46
N ASP A 59 -11.90 2.05 -7.76
CA ASP A 59 -11.38 0.85 -8.44
C ASP A 59 -9.88 0.63 -8.28
N LYS A 60 -9.09 1.71 -8.28
CA LYS A 60 -7.63 1.63 -8.14
C LYS A 60 -7.25 1.18 -6.73
N VAL A 61 -7.98 1.69 -5.76
CA VAL A 61 -7.83 1.32 -4.35
C VAL A 61 -8.24 -0.14 -4.13
N ARG A 62 -9.39 -0.57 -4.66
CA ARG A 62 -9.81 -1.98 -4.59
C ARG A 62 -8.82 -2.93 -5.23
N PHE A 63 -8.30 -2.57 -6.41
CA PHE A 63 -7.28 -3.35 -7.10
C PHE A 63 -6.03 -3.53 -6.25
N PHE A 64 -5.56 -2.45 -5.61
CA PHE A 64 -4.42 -2.53 -4.70
C PHE A 64 -4.72 -3.41 -3.46
N GLY A 65 -5.96 -3.37 -2.93
CA GLY A 65 -6.41 -4.31 -1.89
C GLY A 65 -6.30 -5.78 -2.32
N ALA A 66 -6.82 -6.13 -3.51
CA ALA A 66 -6.72 -7.48 -4.06
C ALA A 66 -5.27 -7.92 -4.34
N LEU A 67 -4.43 -7.00 -4.86
CA LEU A 67 -3.00 -7.25 -5.04
C LEU A 67 -2.31 -7.52 -3.70
N THR A 68 -2.71 -6.81 -2.65
CA THR A 68 -2.14 -7.00 -1.30
C THR A 68 -2.45 -8.39 -0.77
N PHE A 69 -3.67 -8.90 -0.93
CA PHE A 69 -3.99 -10.29 -0.59
C PHE A 69 -3.11 -11.28 -1.36
N THR A 70 -2.88 -11.04 -2.65
CA THR A 70 -1.99 -11.89 -3.47
C THR A 70 -0.57 -11.90 -2.90
N VAL A 71 -0.02 -10.75 -2.52
CA VAL A 71 1.32 -10.66 -1.91
C VAL A 71 1.38 -11.41 -0.57
N LYS A 72 0.39 -11.21 0.30
CA LYS A 72 0.33 -11.86 1.62
C LYS A 72 0.24 -13.38 1.50
N LEU A 73 -0.62 -13.89 0.63
CA LEU A 73 -0.74 -15.32 0.34
C LEU A 73 0.59 -15.95 -0.11
N ASN A 74 1.39 -15.22 -0.89
CA ASN A 74 2.67 -15.71 -1.41
C ASN A 74 3.85 -15.51 -0.44
N SER A 75 3.68 -14.74 0.65
CA SER A 75 4.79 -14.36 1.54
C SER A 75 4.66 -14.89 2.97
N ASP A 76 3.44 -15.19 3.44
CA ASP A 76 3.15 -15.59 4.83
C ASP A 76 3.02 -17.12 5.03
N TRP A 77 3.40 -17.93 4.03
CA TRP A 77 3.29 -19.40 4.06
C TRP A 77 4.52 -20.08 4.65
#